data_AF-A0A4V2TMQ1-F1
#
_entry.id   AF-A0A4V2TMQ1-F1
#
_cell.length_a   1.000
_cell.length_b   1.000
_cell.length_c   1.000
_cell.angle_alpha   90.00
_cell.angle_beta   90.00
_cell.angle_gamma   90.00
#
_symmetry.space_group_name_H-M   'P 1'
#
loop_
_entity.id
_entity.type
_entity.pdbx_description
1 polymer ?
#
loop_
_entity_poly.entity_id
_entity_poly.type
_entity_poly.pdbx_seq_one_letter_code
_entity_poly.pdbx_strand_id
1 'polypeptide(L)'
;MTISLIDLAICTVAVMGFILGIITIVLSYLNKKRFIKICVLYEKEFGSLPLSVQTFYESDIIGFSEGYAMKIQFIINPIIFGKKSAHSKFNDVVFMQNLPGNLKNWFIIEYLLSVAGLVLLVISGVCLYFR
;
A
#
# COMPACT_ATOMS: atom_id res chain seq x y z
N MET A 1 -35.83 4.79 -19.17
CA MET A 1 -34.47 4.24 -19.09
C MET A 1 -34.52 3.00 -18.20
N THR A 2 -34.55 1.81 -18.77
CA THR A 2 -34.55 0.55 -18.00
C THR A 2 -33.10 0.15 -17.74
N ILE A 3 -32.68 0.23 -16.48
CA ILE A 3 -31.37 -0.28 -16.04
C ILE A 3 -31.40 -1.80 -16.23
N SER A 4 -30.48 -2.34 -17.02
CA SER A 4 -30.39 -3.78 -17.18
C SER A 4 -29.72 -4.44 -15.96
N LEU A 5 -29.91 -5.74 -15.78
CA LEU A 5 -29.22 -6.51 -14.73
C LEU A 5 -27.69 -6.39 -14.83
N ILE A 6 -27.15 -6.24 -16.04
CA ILE A 6 -25.71 -6.10 -16.27
C ILE A 6 -25.23 -4.70 -15.82
N ASP A 7 -26.02 -3.65 -16.02
CA ASP A 7 -25.68 -2.29 -15.54
C ASP A 7 -25.64 -2.27 -14.01
N LEU A 8 -26.62 -2.93 -13.38
CA LEU A 8 -26.67 -3.09 -11.94
C LEU A 8 -25.44 -3.85 -11.43
N ALA A 9 -25.06 -4.95 -12.08
CA ALA A 9 -23.88 -5.73 -11.70
C ALA A 9 -22.60 -4.88 -11.79
N ILE A 10 -22.39 -4.16 -12.89
CA ILE A 10 -21.20 -3.31 -13.06
C ILE A 10 -21.14 -2.21 -12.00
N CYS A 11 -22.27 -1.56 -11.71
CA CYS A 11 -22.36 -0.56 -10.65
C CYS A 11 -22.03 -1.17 -9.27
N THR A 12 -22.54 -2.36 -8.94
CA THR A 12 -22.22 -3.00 -7.65
C THR A 12 -20.74 -3.32 -7.51
N VAL A 13 -20.08 -3.78 -8.57
CA VAL A 13 -18.64 -4.05 -8.57
C VAL A 13 -17.84 -2.74 -8.42
N ALA A 14 -18.26 -1.66 -9.08
CA ALA A 14 -17.63 -0.36 -8.94
C ALA A 14 -17.73 0.16 -7.49
N VAL A 15 -18.93 0.11 -6.88
CA VAL A 15 -19.14 0.52 -5.48
C VAL A 15 -18.25 -0.29 -4.53
N MET A 16 -18.15 -1.61 -4.75
CA MET A 16 -17.25 -2.46 -3.96
C MET A 16 -15.79 -2.03 -4.07
N GLY A 17 -15.33 -1.70 -5.29
CA GLY A 17 -14.00 -1.15 -5.52
C GLY A 17 -13.74 0.16 -4.76
N PHE A 18 -14.73 1.07 -4.74
CA PHE A 18 -14.65 2.30 -3.95
C PHE A 18 -14.59 2.04 -2.44
N ILE A 19 -15.40 1.11 -1.92
CA ILE A 19 -15.38 0.72 -0.50
C ILE A 19 -14.00 0.17 -0.12
N LEU A 20 -13.42 -0.72 -0.94
CA LEU A 20 -12.07 -1.22 -0.73
C LEU A 20 -11.03 -0.09 -0.73
N GLY A 21 -11.17 0.88 -1.65
CA GLY A 21 -10.35 2.09 -1.67
C GLY A 21 -10.42 2.86 -0.34
N ILE A 22 -11.62 3.13 0.18
CA ILE A 22 -11.80 3.82 1.47
C ILE A 22 -11.15 3.02 2.62
N ILE A 23 -11.35 1.70 2.66
CA ILE A 23 -10.74 0.83 3.66
C ILE A 23 -9.22 0.93 3.60
N THR A 24 -8.62 0.97 2.41
CA THR A 24 -7.16 1.09 2.26
C THR A 24 -6.62 2.41 2.79
N ILE A 25 -7.36 3.51 2.63
CA ILE A 25 -6.99 4.83 3.20
C ILE A 25 -7.01 4.76 4.73
N VAL A 26 -8.04 4.13 5.32
CA VAL A 26 -8.12 3.93 6.78
C VAL A 26 -6.97 3.05 7.27
N LEU A 27 -6.64 1.96 6.57
CA LEU A 27 -5.52 1.10 6.92
C LEU A 27 -4.18 1.83 6.81
N SER A 28 -4.00 2.64 5.77
CA SER A 28 -2.84 3.52 5.61
C SER A 28 -2.67 4.44 6.81
N TYR A 29 -3.75 5.06 7.29
CA TYR A 29 -3.72 5.89 8.50
C TYR A 29 -3.23 5.11 9.72
N LEU A 30 -3.77 3.91 9.95
CA LEU A 30 -3.37 3.05 11.07
C LEU A 30 -1.92 2.54 10.93
N ASN A 31 -1.49 2.29 9.69
CA ASN A 31 -0.16 1.81 9.36
C ASN A 31 0.91 2.89 9.50
N LYS A 32 0.56 4.19 9.57
CA LYS A 32 1.53 5.26 9.86
C LYS A 32 2.29 5.02 11.17
N LYS A 33 1.59 4.63 12.24
CA LYS A 33 2.24 4.30 13.53
C LYS A 33 3.17 3.09 13.43
N ARG A 34 2.81 2.11 12.58
CA ARG A 34 3.62 0.91 12.34
C ARG A 34 4.84 1.23 11.49
N PHE A 35 4.69 2.12 10.51
CA PHE A 35 5.77 2.62 9.68
C PHE A 35 6.84 3.34 10.50
N ILE A 36 6.43 4.27 11.37
CA ILE A 36 7.34 4.98 12.28
C ILE A 36 8.15 3.98 13.12
N LYS A 37 7.51 2.92 13.63
CA LYS A 37 8.21 1.85 14.37
C LYS A 37 9.23 1.12 13.51
N ILE A 38 8.91 0.81 12.25
CA ILE A 38 9.85 0.20 11.31
C ILE A 38 11.04 1.12 11.06
N CYS A 39 10.82 2.44 10.89
CA CYS A 39 11.90 3.40 10.72
C CYS A 39 12.82 3.46 11.94
N VAL A 40 12.27 3.52 13.16
CA VAL A 40 13.08 3.50 14.40
C VAL A 40 13.90 2.21 14.52
N LEU A 41 13.33 1.06 14.19
CA LEU A 41 14.06 -0.21 14.18
C LEU A 41 15.16 -0.24 13.11
N TYR A 42 14.89 0.33 11.94
CA TYR A 42 15.84 0.39 10.84
C TYR A 42 17.02 1.31 11.19
N GLU A 43 16.75 2.49 11.75
CA GLU A 43 17.78 3.44 12.17
C GLU A 43 18.64 2.87 13.30
N LYS A 44 18.05 2.09 14.22
CA LYS A 44 18.81 1.39 15.26
C LYS A 44 19.80 0.36 14.69
N GLU A 45 19.43 -0.31 13.60
CA GLU A 45 20.26 -1.35 12.96
C GLU A 45 21.32 -0.76 12.03
N PHE A 46 20.96 0.23 11.21
CA PHE A 46 21.81 0.76 10.13
C PHE A 46 22.35 2.18 10.39
N GLY A 47 21.98 2.81 11.50
CA GLY A 47 22.45 4.13 11.95
C GLY A 47 21.85 5.33 11.21
N SER A 48 21.19 5.12 10.05
CA SER A 48 20.51 6.19 9.31
C SER A 48 19.41 5.64 8.42
N LEU A 49 18.37 6.45 8.17
CA LEU A 49 17.31 6.14 7.24
C LEU A 49 17.71 6.53 5.80
N PRO A 50 17.24 5.81 4.77
CA PRO A 50 17.37 6.27 3.39
C PRO A 50 16.66 7.62 3.21
N LEU A 51 17.23 8.50 2.38
CA LEU A 51 16.74 9.88 2.20
C LEU A 51 15.24 9.93 1.88
N SER A 52 14.78 9.06 0.98
CA SER A 52 13.37 8.99 0.59
C SER A 52 12.45 8.58 1.74
N VAL A 53 12.95 7.73 2.65
CA VAL A 53 12.24 7.26 3.85
C VAL A 53 12.19 8.35 4.91
N GLN A 54 13.24 9.15 5.03
CA GLN A 54 13.31 10.28 5.95
C GLN A 54 12.29 11.36 5.58
N THR A 55 12.21 11.75 4.31
CA THR A 55 11.18 12.69 3.84
C THR A 55 9.76 12.16 4.10
N PHE A 56 9.57 10.85 3.97
CA PHE A 56 8.28 10.22 4.20
C PHE A 56 7.94 10.05 5.69
N TYR A 57 8.95 9.87 6.55
CA TYR A 57 8.83 9.85 8.00
C TYR A 57 8.32 11.19 8.55
N GLU A 58 8.81 12.29 7.99
CA GLU A 58 8.42 13.66 8.37
C GLU A 58 7.08 14.09 7.73
N SER A 59 6.54 13.30 6.80
CA SER A 59 5.32 13.67 6.08
C SER A 59 4.05 13.63 6.96
N ASP A 60 3.14 14.56 6.68
CA ASP A 60 1.81 14.56 7.28
C ASP A 60 1.00 13.34 6.86
N ILE A 61 -0.13 13.10 7.54
CA ILE A 61 -0.98 11.92 7.33
C ILE A 61 -1.46 11.81 5.86
N ILE A 62 -1.73 12.94 5.22
CA ILE A 62 -2.15 13.02 3.82
C ILE A 62 -1.00 12.61 2.91
N GLY A 63 0.19 13.20 3.11
CA GLY A 63 1.40 12.81 2.38
C GLY A 63 1.78 11.33 2.59
N PHE A 64 1.55 10.79 3.78
CA PHE A 64 1.75 9.37 4.08
C PHE A 64 0.77 8.45 3.35
N SER A 65 -0.47 8.93 3.12
CA SER A 65 -1.46 8.18 2.33
C SER A 65 -1.12 8.21 0.84
N GLU A 66 -0.53 9.30 0.35
CA GLU A 66 -0.16 9.49 -1.06
C GLU A 66 1.18 8.83 -1.44
N GLY A 67 2.13 8.69 -0.51
CA GLY A 67 3.41 8.00 -0.78
C GLY A 67 3.30 6.47 -0.82
N TYR A 68 2.26 5.96 -1.48
CA TYR A 68 2.06 4.55 -1.78
C TYR A 68 3.30 3.95 -2.48
N ALA A 69 3.87 4.64 -3.47
CA ALA A 69 5.08 4.19 -4.17
C ALA A 69 6.28 3.98 -3.22
N MET A 70 6.43 4.83 -2.21
CA MET A 70 7.47 4.74 -1.19
C MET A 70 7.26 3.52 -0.27
N LYS A 71 6.02 3.29 0.18
CA LYS A 71 5.66 2.07 0.93
C LYS A 71 5.91 0.81 0.10
N ILE A 72 5.57 0.84 -1.19
CA ILE A 72 5.84 -0.28 -2.10
C ILE A 72 7.33 -0.56 -2.18
N GLN A 73 8.13 0.46 -2.44
CA GLN A 73 9.56 0.28 -2.69
C GLN A 73 10.35 -0.09 -1.42
N PHE A 74 10.01 0.51 -0.27
CA PHE A 74 10.77 0.33 0.96
C PHE A 74 10.29 -0.86 1.81
N ILE A 75 8.99 -1.16 1.79
CA ILE A 75 8.39 -2.18 2.67
C ILE A 75 7.96 -3.40 1.85
N ILE A 76 7.08 -3.20 0.85
CA ILE A 76 6.43 -4.31 0.14
C ILE A 76 7.40 -5.05 -0.78
N ASN A 77 8.25 -4.35 -1.54
CA ASN A 77 9.19 -4.96 -2.47
C ASN A 77 10.20 -5.89 -1.79
N PRO A 78 10.83 -5.49 -0.68
CA PRO A 78 11.66 -6.39 0.11
C PRO A 78 10.87 -7.57 0.73
N ILE A 79 9.66 -7.29 1.23
CA ILE A 79 8.83 -8.28 1.95
C ILE A 79 8.23 -9.36 1.04
N ILE A 80 7.70 -8.97 -0.12
CA ILE A 80 6.96 -9.84 -1.04
C ILE A 80 7.87 -10.38 -2.14
N PHE A 81 8.68 -9.50 -2.74
CA PHE A 81 9.46 -9.84 -3.93
C PHE A 81 10.93 -10.15 -3.62
N GLY A 82 11.38 -9.97 -2.37
CA GLY A 82 12.77 -10.17 -1.97
C GLY A 82 13.75 -9.25 -2.72
N LYS A 83 13.26 -8.18 -3.34
CA LYS A 83 14.05 -7.24 -4.12
C LYS A 83 14.49 -6.09 -3.22
N LYS A 84 15.76 -5.70 -3.33
CA LYS A 84 16.28 -4.49 -2.70
C LYS A 84 15.46 -3.29 -3.13
N SER A 85 15.20 -2.37 -2.20
CA SER A 85 14.68 -1.07 -2.59
C SER A 85 15.74 -0.35 -3.43
N ALA A 86 15.32 0.33 -4.49
CA ALA A 86 16.24 1.03 -5.41
C ALA A 86 17.06 2.14 -4.71
N HIS A 87 16.73 2.48 -3.47
CA HIS A 87 17.31 3.60 -2.72
C HIS A 87 18.05 3.16 -1.45
N SER A 88 18.13 1.86 -1.16
CA SER A 88 18.92 1.37 -0.03
C SER A 88 20.38 1.13 -0.39
N LYS A 89 21.29 1.68 0.43
CA LYS A 89 22.72 1.39 0.41
C LYS A 89 23.07 0.05 1.09
N PHE A 90 22.15 -0.52 1.87
CA PHE A 90 22.38 -1.70 2.72
C PHE A 90 21.62 -2.93 2.24
N ASN A 91 21.81 -4.09 2.89
CA ASN A 91 21.02 -5.30 2.62
C ASN A 91 19.67 -5.24 3.37
N ASP A 92 18.87 -4.22 3.04
CA ASP A 92 17.54 -3.91 3.58
C ASP A 92 16.55 -5.07 3.47
N VAL A 93 16.75 -5.99 2.52
CA VAL A 93 15.90 -7.16 2.32
C VAL A 93 15.87 -8.08 3.53
N VAL A 94 17.03 -8.42 4.11
CA VAL A 94 17.10 -9.34 5.25
C VAL A 94 16.46 -8.71 6.49
N PHE A 95 16.68 -7.41 6.71
CA PHE A 95 16.03 -6.68 7.80
C PHE A 95 14.50 -6.66 7.64
N MET A 96 14.01 -6.28 6.45
CA MET A 96 12.57 -6.20 6.18
C MET A 96 11.87 -7.56 6.26
N GLN A 97 12.57 -8.64 5.90
CA GLN A 97 12.05 -10.01 6.04
C GLN A 97 12.00 -10.48 7.49
N ASN A 98 12.94 -10.04 8.33
CA ASN A 98 13.00 -10.35 9.76
C ASN A 98 12.15 -9.42 10.63
N LEU A 99 11.37 -8.51 10.03
CA LEU A 99 10.45 -7.66 10.79
C LEU A 99 9.40 -8.52 11.53
N PRO A 100 8.94 -8.07 12.71
CA PRO A 100 7.84 -8.68 13.42
C PRO A 100 6.65 -8.94 12.48
N GLY A 101 6.17 -10.18 12.42
CA GLY A 101 5.12 -10.59 11.48
C GLY A 101 3.83 -9.76 11.62
N ASN A 102 3.55 -9.27 12.84
CA ASN A 102 2.43 -8.35 13.05
C ASN A 102 2.59 -7.04 12.26
N LEU A 103 3.79 -6.45 12.15
CA LEU A 103 4.01 -5.23 11.37
C LEU A 103 3.87 -5.52 9.88
N LYS A 104 4.54 -6.58 9.40
CA LYS A 104 4.53 -7.01 8.00
C LYS A 104 3.12 -7.29 7.47
N ASN A 105 2.31 -8.05 8.21
CA ASN A 105 1.01 -8.50 7.73
C ASN A 105 0.04 -7.35 7.46
N TRP A 106 0.06 -6.29 8.26
CA TRP A 106 -0.83 -5.14 8.03
C TRP A 106 -0.51 -4.37 6.75
N PHE A 107 0.77 -4.27 6.37
CA PHE A 107 1.16 -3.66 5.10
C PHE A 107 0.81 -4.56 3.91
N ILE A 108 0.95 -5.88 4.05
CA ILE A 108 0.52 -6.83 3.02
C ILE A 108 -1.00 -6.75 2.79
N ILE A 109 -1.80 -6.70 3.86
CA ILE A 109 -3.25 -6.59 3.76
C ILE A 109 -3.65 -5.26 3.09
N GLU A 110 -3.04 -4.14 3.49
CA GLU A 110 -3.25 -2.83 2.84
C GLU A 110 -2.96 -2.91 1.32
N TYR A 111 -1.83 -3.52 0.95
CA TYR A 111 -1.45 -3.71 -0.44
C TYR A 111 -2.44 -4.57 -1.23
N LEU A 112 -2.81 -5.74 -0.70
CA LEU A 112 -3.73 -6.65 -1.38
C LEU A 112 -5.12 -6.02 -1.58
N LEU A 113 -5.63 -5.30 -0.57
CA LEU A 113 -6.90 -4.58 -0.68
C LEU A 113 -6.83 -3.44 -1.70
N SER A 114 -5.69 -2.74 -1.77
CA SER A 114 -5.48 -1.67 -2.75
C SER A 114 -5.46 -2.20 -4.18
N VAL A 115 -4.73 -3.29 -4.42
CA VAL A 115 -4.68 -3.95 -5.73
C VAL A 115 -6.06 -4.50 -6.11
N ALA A 116 -6.75 -5.17 -5.19
CA ALA A 116 -8.09 -5.70 -5.44
C ALA A 116 -9.08 -4.57 -5.78
N GLY A 117 -9.11 -3.49 -4.99
CA GLY A 117 -9.96 -2.33 -5.23
C GLY A 117 -9.72 -1.70 -6.60
N LEU A 118 -8.45 -1.50 -6.97
CA LEU A 118 -8.07 -0.94 -8.27
C LEU A 118 -8.49 -1.85 -9.43
N VAL A 119 -8.27 -3.16 -9.32
CA VAL A 119 -8.68 -4.13 -10.35
C VAL A 119 -10.20 -4.11 -10.55
N LEU A 120 -11.00 -4.08 -9.47
CA LEU A 120 -12.45 -3.98 -9.58
C LEU A 120 -12.89 -2.68 -10.28
N LEU A 121 -12.27 -1.55 -9.94
CA LEU A 121 -12.57 -0.27 -10.58
C LEU A 121 -12.21 -0.26 -12.07
N VAL A 122 -11.05 -0.82 -12.44
CA VAL A 122 -10.63 -0.93 -13.85
C VAL A 122 -11.58 -1.83 -14.63
N ILE A 123 -11.92 -3.01 -14.11
CA ILE A 123 -12.85 -3.93 -14.76
C ILE A 123 -14.21 -3.25 -14.96
N SER A 124 -14.76 -2.62 -13.92
CA SER A 124 -16.03 -1.90 -14.03
C SER A 124 -15.97 -0.76 -15.05
N GLY A 125 -14.89 0.03 -15.05
CA GLY A 125 -14.70 1.13 -16.00
C GLY A 125 -14.61 0.65 -17.45
N VAL A 126 -13.85 -0.42 -17.69
CA VAL A 126 -13.73 -1.07 -19.00
C VAL A 126 -15.08 -1.63 -19.46
N CYS A 127 -15.81 -2.32 -18.57
CA CYS A 127 -17.13 -2.86 -18.88
C CYS A 127 -18.17 -1.77 -19.16
N LEU A 128 -18.10 -0.60 -18.52
CA LEU A 128 -18.94 0.55 -18.84
C LEU A 128 -18.56 1.19 -20.18
N TYR A 129 -17.26 1.23 -20.51
CA TYR A 129 -16.78 1.86 -21.74
C TYR A 129 -17.15 1.08 -23.01
N PHE A 130 -17.08 -0.26 -22.97
CA PHE A 130 -17.39 -1.12 -24.12
C PHE A 130 -18.88 -1.42 -24.30
N ARG A 131 -19.73 -0.75 -23.53
CA ARG A 131 -21.17 -0.99 -23.49
C ARG A 131 -21.94 0.16 -24.13
#